data_AF-A0A7D3ZVU0-F1
#
_entry.id   AF-A0A7D3ZVU0-F1
#
_cell.length_a   1.000
_cell.length_b   1.000
_cell.length_c   1.000
_cell.angle_alpha   90.00
_cell.angle_beta   90.00
_cell.angle_gamma   90.00
#
_symmetry.space_group_name_H-M   'P 1'
#
loop_
_entity.id
_entity.type
_entity.pdbx_description
1 polymer ?
#
loop_
_entity_poly.entity_id
_entity_poly.type
_entity_poly.pdbx_seq_one_letter_code
_entity_poly.pdbx_strand_id
1 'polypeptide(L)' 'METANEGGRQAANALLDAAGYAGRKAALTDLWVPPAFDDAKRVDRDRYAKGQKHVLDD' A
#
# COMPACT_ATOMS: atom_id res chain seq x y z
N MET A 1 -6.45 -4.40 5.46
CA MET A 1 -7.27 -3.23 5.86
C MET A 1 -6.38 -2.03 6.17
N GLU A 2 -5.32 -2.20 6.97
CA GLU A 2 -4.37 -1.11 7.29
C GLU A 2 -3.76 -0.40 6.07
N THR A 3 -3.36 -1.13 5.03
CA THR A 3 -2.81 -0.52 3.80
C THR A 3 -3.82 0.38 3.08
N ALA A 4 -5.10 0.00 3.07
CA ALA A 4 -6.17 0.78 2.45
C ALA A 4 -6.49 2.04 3.28
N ASN A 5 -6.45 1.90 4.62
CA ASN A 5 -6.62 3.04 5.53
C ASN A 5 -5.48 4.05 5.33
N GLU A 6 -4.24 3.58 5.22
CA GLU A 6 -3.07 4.43 5.02
C GLU A 6 -3.10 5.14 3.66
N GLY A 7 -3.45 4.43 2.59
CA GLY A 7 -3.69 5.05 1.28
C GLY A 7 -4.77 6.13 1.32
N GLY A 8 -5.84 5.92 2.09
CA GLY A 8 -6.89 6.91 2.32
C GLY A 8 -6.37 8.18 3.03
N ARG A 9 -5.52 8.02 4.06
CA ARG A 9 -4.89 9.17 4.76
C ARG A 9 -3.97 9.94 3.83
N GLN A 10 -3.19 9.25 3.01
CA GLN A 10 -2.32 9.88 2.00
C GLN A 10 -3.13 10.69 0.99
N ALA A 11 -4.19 10.11 0.42
CA ALA A 11 -5.06 10.79 -0.54
C ALA A 11 -5.74 12.03 0.07
N ALA A 12 -6.27 11.91 1.29
CA ALA A 12 -6.89 13.03 2.00
C ALA A 12 -5.89 14.15 2.29
N ASN A 13 -4.69 13.81 2.76
CA ASN A 13 -3.63 14.79 3.01
C ASN A 13 -3.20 15.51 1.72
N ALA A 14 -3.11 14.81 0.59
CA ALA A 14 -2.78 15.41 -0.70
C ALA A 14 -3.85 16.41 -1.18
N LEU A 15 -5.13 16.13 -0.93
CA LEU A 15 -6.21 17.08 -1.21
C LEU A 15 -6.12 18.33 -0.33
N LEU A 16 -5.80 18.15 0.96
CA LEU A 16 -5.59 19.28 1.88
C LEU A 16 -4.41 20.15 1.44
N ASP A 17 -3.32 19.53 0.95
CA ASP A 17 -2.18 20.24 0.37
C ASP A 17 -2.58 21.06 -0.87
N ALA A 18 -3.28 20.43 -1.81
CA ALA A 18 -3.76 21.11 -3.01
C ALA A 18 -4.71 22.28 -2.71
N ALA A 19 -5.45 22.20 -1.60
CA ALA A 19 -6.37 23.25 -1.14
C ALA A 19 -5.68 24.34 -0.30
N GLY A 20 -4.38 24.25 -0.02
CA GLY A 20 -3.65 25.20 0.82
C GLY A 20 -4.06 25.16 2.30
N TYR A 21 -4.59 24.03 2.76
CA TYR A 21 -5.00 23.87 4.16
C TYR A 21 -3.79 23.86 5.10
N ALA A 22 -3.77 24.79 6.05
CA ALA A 22 -2.66 24.99 7.00
C ALA A 22 -2.85 24.27 8.36
N GLY A 23 -3.91 23.48 8.52
CA GLY A 23 -4.20 22.77 9.77
C GLY A 23 -3.49 21.42 9.90
N ARG A 24 -3.88 20.63 10.91
CA ARG A 24 -3.27 19.33 11.18
C ARG A 24 -3.78 18.27 10.19
N LYS A 25 -2.85 17.54 9.59
CA LYS A 25 -3.10 16.42 8.68
C LYS A 25 -3.28 15.10 9.42
N ALA A 26 -3.80 14.08 8.72
CA ALA A 26 -3.84 12.73 9.25
C ALA A 26 -2.41 12.20 9.44
N ALA A 27 -2.14 11.56 10.57
CA ALA A 27 -0.86 10.93 10.83
C ALA A 27 -0.67 9.71 9.92
N LEU A 28 0.51 9.62 9.30
CA LEU A 28 0.91 8.46 8.51
C LEU A 28 1.76 7.53 9.38
N THR A 29 1.63 6.23 9.15
CA THR A 29 2.36 5.19 9.88
C THR A 29 2.97 4.19 8.93
N ASP A 30 4.18 3.72 9.25
CA ASP A 30 4.82 2.68 8.45
C ASP A 30 4.03 1.38 8.49
N LEU A 31 3.81 0.81 7.31
CA LEU A 31 3.16 -0.49 7.20
C LEU A 31 4.14 -1.56 7.65
N TRP A 32 3.86 -2.16 8.81
CA TRP A 32 4.57 -3.35 9.21
C TRP A 32 4.09 -4.56 8.40
N VAL A 33 5.04 -5.29 7.84
CA VAL A 33 4.80 -6.55 7.13
C VAL A 33 5.60 -7.65 7.84
N PRO A 34 4.98 -8.79 8.20
CA PRO A 34 5.73 -9.94 8.71
C PRO A 34 6.78 -10.44 7.69
N PRO A 35 8.05 -10.65 8.10
CA PRO A 35 9.09 -11.20 7.23
C PRO A 35 8.73 -12.55 6.61
N ALA A 36 7.85 -13.32 7.26
CA ALA A 36 7.34 -14.60 6.75
C ALA A 36 6.66 -14.49 5.37
N PHE A 37 6.26 -13.28 4.94
CA PHE A 37 5.65 -13.06 3.63
C PHE A 37 6.64 -12.66 2.52
N ASP A 38 7.93 -12.45 2.82
CA ASP A 38 8.89 -11.94 1.85
C ASP A 38 9.11 -12.91 0.68
N ASP A 39 9.18 -14.21 0.97
CA ASP A 39 9.30 -15.25 -0.05
C ASP A 39 8.05 -15.34 -0.92
N ALA A 40 6.87 -15.30 -0.31
CA ALA A 40 5.59 -15.32 -1.03
C ALA A 40 5.47 -14.12 -1.99
N LYS A 41 5.85 -12.92 -1.53
CA LYS A 41 5.86 -11.70 -2.35
C LYS A 41 6.87 -11.77 -3.49
N ARG A 42 8.03 -12.42 -3.28
CA ARG A 42 9.03 -12.60 -4.35
C ARG A 42 8.49 -13.52 -5.44
N VAL A 43 7.93 -14.67 -5.07
CA VAL A 43 7.33 -15.61 -6.03
C VAL A 43 6.21 -14.95 -6.82
N ASP A 44 5.33 -14.21 -6.16
CA ASP A 44 4.22 -13.53 -6.83
C ASP A 44 4.71 -12.50 -7.86
N ARG A 45 5.69 -11.67 -7.48
CA ARG A 45 6.31 -10.70 -8.38
C ARG A 45 6.97 -11.37 -9.59
N ASP A 46 7.63 -12.51 -9.40
CA ASP A 46 8.24 -13.27 -10.50
C ASP A 46 7.18 -13.82 -11.47
N ARG A 47 6.02 -14.24 -10.96
CA ARG A 47 4.88 -14.68 -11.78
C ARG A 47 4.28 -13.52 -12.55
N TYR A 48 4.05 -12.38 -11.89
CA TYR A 48 3.56 -11.16 -12.51
C TYR A 48 4.47 -10.70 -13.66
N ALA A 49 5.79 -10.69 -13.44
CA ALA A 49 6.77 -10.34 -14.48
C ALA A 49 6.73 -11.27 -15.69
N LYS A 50 6.26 -12.51 -15.51
CA LYS A 50 6.08 -13.50 -16.58
C LYS A 50 4.68 -13.49 -17.20
N GLY A 51 3.81 -12.55 -16.79
CA GLY A 51 2.41 -12.50 -17.22
C GLY A 51 1.59 -13.71 -16.74
N GLN A 52 2.06 -14.42 -15.70
CA GLN A 52 1.36 -15.56 -15.14
C GLN A 52 0.33 -15.09 -14.11
N LYS A 53 -0.76 -15.86 -13.96
CA LYS A 53 -1.77 -15.62 -12.92
C LYS A 53 -1.15 -15.61 -11.52
N HIS A 54 -1.76 -14.89 -10.58
CA HIS A 54 -1.36 -14.92 -9.18
C HIS A 54 -1.41 -16.36 -8.65
N VAL A 55 -0.60 -16.70 -7.66
CA VAL A 55 -0.47 -18.09 -7.16
C VAL A 55 -1.74 -18.64 -6.50
N LEU A 56 -2.67 -17.75 -6.14
CA LEU A 56 -3.96 -18.07 -5.53
C LEU A 56 -5.14 -17.99 -6.50
N ASP A 57 -4.89 -17.70 -7.78
CA ASP A 57 -5.94 -17.65 -8.80
C ASP A 57 -6.06 -19.02 -9.48
N ASP A 58 -7.30 -19.54 -9.59
CA ASP A 58 -7.65 -20.72 -10.39
C ASP A 58 -7.64 -20.40 -11.91
#